data_AF-A0A945BX55-F1
#
_entry.id   AF-A0A945BX55-F1
#
_cell.length_a   1.000
_cell.length_b   1.000
_cell.length_c   1.000
_cell.angle_alpha   90.00
_cell.angle_beta   90.00
_cell.angle_gamma   90.00
#
_symmetry.space_group_name_H-M   'P 1'
#
loop_
_entity.id
_entity.type
_entity.pdbx_description
1 polymer ?
#
loop_
_entity_poly.entity_id
_entity_poly.type
_entity_poly.pdbx_seq_one_letter_code
_entity_poly.pdbx_strand_id
1 'polypeptide(L)' 'PYKNNGRLTTLMECGKLFLDLDQPHPTLEDDRFMMCGSPSMLKDLVAILESKGFIEARNVNPGHFVIERAFVES' A
#
# COMPACT_ATOMS: atom_id res chain seq x y z
N PRO A 1 15.14 -2.01 21.73
CA PRO A 1 14.07 -2.52 20.83
C PRO A 1 13.22 -1.36 20.28
N TYR A 2 12.93 -1.35 18.97
CA TYR A 2 12.06 -0.33 18.38
C TYR A 2 10.60 -0.60 18.76
N LYS A 3 9.79 0.48 18.87
CA LYS A 3 8.36 0.39 19.18
C LYS A 3 7.59 -0.36 18.08
N ASN A 4 7.88 -0.02 16.82
CA ASN A 4 7.22 -0.59 15.64
C ASN A 4 8.19 -1.55 14.96
N ASN A 5 7.74 -2.77 14.70
CA ASN A 5 8.54 -3.81 14.04
C ASN A 5 7.68 -4.53 12.99
N GLY A 6 8.33 -5.09 11.97
CA GLY A 6 7.68 -5.82 10.88
C GLY A 6 7.71 -5.07 9.54
N ARG A 7 7.27 -5.75 8.48
CA ARG A 7 7.12 -5.17 7.14
C ARG A 7 5.76 -4.49 7.02
N LEU A 8 5.73 -3.38 6.27
CA LEU A 8 4.50 -2.62 6.02
C LEU A 8 3.38 -3.50 5.47
N THR A 9 3.68 -4.39 4.52
CA THR A 9 2.72 -5.34 3.92
C THR A 9 2.03 -6.19 4.99
N THR A 10 2.80 -6.83 5.86
CA THR A 10 2.27 -7.63 6.98
C THR A 10 1.43 -6.79 7.93
N LEU A 11 1.88 -5.56 8.25
CA LEU A 11 1.16 -4.66 9.15
C LEU A 11 -0.17 -4.16 8.55
N MET A 12 -0.24 -4.01 7.22
CA MET A 12 -1.47 -3.68 6.51
C MET A 12 -2.44 -4.86 6.46
N GLU A 13 -1.95 -6.07 6.20
CA GLU A 13 -2.77 -7.29 6.13
C GLU A 13 -3.41 -7.64 7.48
N CYS A 14 -2.63 -7.62 8.57
CA CYS A 14 -3.16 -7.93 9.90
C CYS A 14 -3.91 -6.75 10.54
N GLY A 15 -3.95 -5.59 9.89
CA GLY A 15 -4.63 -4.40 10.38
C GLY A 15 -3.88 -3.61 11.45
N LYS A 16 -2.74 -4.11 11.93
CA LYS A 16 -1.94 -3.46 12.98
C LYS A 16 -1.54 -2.03 12.60
N LEU A 17 -1.24 -1.77 11.32
CA LEU A 17 -0.89 -0.43 10.87
C LEU A 17 -1.99 0.58 11.20
N PHE A 18 -3.24 0.25 10.88
CA PHE A 18 -4.38 1.15 11.07
C PHE A 18 -4.75 1.29 12.55
N LEU A 19 -4.68 0.19 13.30
CA LEU A 19 -4.86 0.20 14.75
C LEU A 19 -3.82 1.09 15.45
N ASP A 20 -2.54 0.97 15.09
CA ASP A 20 -1.46 1.75 15.71
C ASP A 20 -1.55 3.25 15.37
N LEU A 21 -2.18 3.59 14.24
CA LEU A 21 -2.41 4.97 13.79
C LEU A 21 -3.75 5.54 14.27
N ASP A 22 -4.57 4.75 14.96
CA ASP A 22 -5.94 5.10 15.34
C ASP A 22 -6.78 5.54 14.13
N GLN A 23 -6.69 4.78 13.04
CA GLN A 23 -7.42 5.00 11.79
C GLN A 23 -8.32 3.79 11.46
N PRO A 24 -9.46 4.00 10.80
CA PRO A 24 -10.25 2.91 10.26
C PRO A 24 -9.47 2.14 9.18
N HIS A 25 -9.97 0.96 8.84
CA HIS A 25 -9.47 0.26 7.66
C HIS A 25 -9.78 1.06 6.39
N PRO A 26 -8.87 1.06 5.40
CA PRO A 26 -9.06 1.84 4.19
C PRO A 26 -10.32 1.48 3.40
N THR A 27 -10.99 2.49 2.87
CA THR A 27 -12.17 2.37 2.02
C THR A 27 -11.91 2.96 0.63
N LEU A 28 -12.72 2.57 -0.36
CA LEU A 28 -12.62 3.10 -1.73
C LEU A 28 -13.00 4.59 -1.81
N GLU A 29 -13.83 5.05 -0.89
CA GLU A 29 -14.30 6.44 -0.86
C GLU A 29 -13.18 7.35 -0.37
N ASP A 30 -12.59 7.03 0.78
CA ASP A 30 -11.76 7.97 1.54
C ASP A 30 -10.26 7.86 1.26
N ASP A 31 -9.77 6.66 0.92
CA ASP A 31 -8.33 6.39 0.95
C ASP A 31 -7.68 6.38 -0.43
N ARG A 32 -6.49 6.99 -0.51
CA ARG A 32 -5.63 6.99 -1.69
C ARG A 32 -4.20 6.67 -1.31
N PHE A 33 -3.49 5.91 -2.15
CA PHE A 33 -2.13 5.46 -1.85
C PHE A 33 -1.12 5.91 -2.91
N MET A 34 0.03 6.39 -2.47
CA MET A 34 1.21 6.57 -3.34
C MET A 34 2.32 5.67 -2.82
N MET A 35 2.81 4.74 -3.65
CA MET A 35 3.76 3.72 -3.22
C MET A 35 5.07 3.84 -3.99
N CYS A 36 6.19 4.01 -3.28
CA CYS A 36 7.52 4.01 -3.86
C CYS A 36 8.41 3.01 -3.12
N GLY A 37 9.04 2.09 -3.85
CA GLY A 37 9.82 1.02 -3.24
C GLY A 37 10.47 0.04 -4.22
N SER A 38 10.95 -1.08 -3.69
CA SER A 38 11.53 -2.16 -4.50
C SER A 38 10.46 -2.87 -5.34
N PRO A 39 10.82 -3.49 -6.48
CA PRO A 39 9.85 -4.20 -7.32
C PRO A 39 9.03 -5.26 -6.56
N SER A 40 9.66 -6.01 -5.65
CA SER A 40 8.97 -6.99 -4.80
C SER A 40 8.00 -6.34 -3.82
N MET A 41 8.39 -5.24 -3.18
CA MET A 41 7.54 -4.55 -2.22
C MET A 41 6.29 -3.96 -2.88
N LEU A 42 6.45 -3.37 -4.07
CA LEU A 42 5.34 -2.83 -4.85
C LEU A 42 4.38 -3.94 -5.28
N LYS A 43 4.90 -5.07 -5.76
CA LYS A 43 4.07 -6.22 -6.14
C LYS A 43 3.19 -6.70 -5.00
N ASP A 44 3.77 -6.84 -3.80
CA ASP A 44 3.04 -7.31 -2.63
C ASP A 44 1.95 -6.31 -2.19
N LEU A 45 2.27 -5.00 -2.16
CA LEU A 45 1.28 -3.97 -1.80
C LEU A 45 0.15 -3.84 -2.82
N VAL A 46 0.47 -3.92 -4.12
CA VAL A 46 -0.54 -3.91 -5.18
C VAL A 46 -1.51 -5.07 -5.00
N ALA A 47 -1.01 -6.29 -4.74
CA ALA A 47 -1.86 -7.44 -4.49
C ALA A 47 -2.80 -7.24 -3.28
N ILE A 48 -2.29 -6.64 -2.19
CA ILE A 48 -3.11 -6.31 -1.01
C ILE A 48 -4.23 -5.32 -1.37
N LEU A 49 -3.90 -4.25 -2.10
CA LEU A 49 -4.87 -3.22 -2.48
C LEU A 49 -5.90 -3.72 -3.50
N GLU A 50 -5.48 -4.46 -4.52
CA GLU A 50 -6.39 -5.07 -5.51
C GLU A 50 -7.33 -6.08 -4.86
N SER A 51 -6.87 -6.87 -3.88
CA SER A 51 -7.73 -7.80 -3.13
C SER A 51 -8.86 -7.09 -2.36
N LYS A 52 -8.69 -5.80 -2.07
CA LYS A 52 -9.65 -4.93 -1.38
C LYS A 52 -10.46 -4.06 -2.36
N GLY A 53 -10.30 -4.24 -3.67
CA GLY A 53 -11.04 -3.53 -4.71
C GLY A 53 -10.46 -2.18 -5.12
N PHE A 54 -9.29 -1.80 -4.60
CA PHE A 54 -8.60 -0.57 -5.02
C PHE A 54 -8.06 -0.76 -6.44
N ILE A 55 -7.99 0.35 -7.19
CA ILE A 55 -7.66 0.35 -8.63
C ILE A 55 -6.47 1.27 -8.84
N GLU A 56 -5.48 0.81 -9.62
CA GLU A 56 -4.32 1.62 -10.01
C GLU A 56 -4.74 2.75 -10.95
N ALA A 57 -4.27 3.96 -10.69
CA ALA A 57 -4.39 5.07 -11.63
C ALA A 57 -3.42 4.87 -12.79
N ARG A 58 -3.93 4.94 -14.03
CA ARG A 58 -3.12 4.74 -15.24
C ARG A 58 -3.40 5.83 -16.27
N ASN A 59 -2.34 6.48 -16.74
CA ASN A 59 -2.40 7.57 -17.71
C ASN A 59 -3.39 8.66 -17.26
N VAL A 60 -4.45 8.89 -18.04
CA VAL A 60 -5.50 9.89 -17.77
C VAL A 60 -6.64 9.35 -16.92
N ASN A 61 -6.66 8.04 -16.62
CA ASN A 61 -7.73 7.43 -15.84
C ASN A 61 -7.39 7.54 -14.34
N PRO A 62 -8.19 8.28 -13.56
CA PRO A 62 -8.02 8.34 -12.13
C PRO A 62 -8.23 6.95 -11.51
N GLY A 63 -7.51 6.71 -10.41
CA GLY A 63 -7.62 5.50 -9.62
C GLY A 63 -7.43 5.84 -8.15
N HIS A 64 -7.25 4.80 -7.36
CA HIS A 64 -7.08 4.90 -5.92
C HIS A 64 -5.62 4.89 -5.49
N PHE A 65 -4.72 4.33 -6.32
CA PHE A 65 -3.29 4.35 -6.00
C PHE A 65 -2.39 4.51 -7.21
N VAL A 66 -1.15 4.94 -6.96
CA VAL A 66 -0.06 5.00 -7.94
C VAL A 66 1.18 4.28 -7.40
N ILE A 67 1.97 3.70 -8.30
CA ILE A 67 3.25 3.06 -7.97
C ILE A 67 4.42 3.72 -8.70
N GLU A 68 5.57 3.75 -8.02
CA GLU A 68 6.85 4.14 -8.60
C GLU A 68 7.94 3.19 -8.10
N ARG A 69 8.82 2.73 -9.00
CA ARG A 69 10.00 1.95 -8.61
C ARG A 69 11.06 2.90 -8.06
N ALA A 70 11.45 2.70 -6.80
CA ALA A 70 12.49 3.49 -6.15
C ALA A 70 13.87 3.25 -6.79
N PHE A 71 14.09 2.05 -7.31
CA PHE A 71 15.30 1.64 -8.01
C PHE A 71 15.00 0.45 -8.93
N VAL A 72 15.95 0.12 -9.79
CA VAL A 72 15.89 -1.03 -10.69
C VAL A 72 17.02 -1.98 -10.33
N GLU A 73 16.74 -3.29 -10.28
CA GLU A 73 17.79 -4.30 -10.13
C GLU A 73 18.58 -4.39 -11.43
N SER A 74 19.91 -4.53 -11.31
CA SER A 74 20.85 -4.64 -12.43
C SER A 74 20.92 -6.06 -12.98
#